data_AF-A0A3N5RED7-F1
#
_entry.id   AF-A0A3N5RED7-F1
#
_cell.length_a   1.000
_cell.length_b   1.000
_cell.length_c   1.000
_cell.angle_alpha   90.00
_cell.angle_beta   90.00
_cell.angle_gamma   90.00
#
_symmetry.space_group_name_H-M   'P 1'
#
loop_
_entity.id
_entity.type
_entity.pdbx_description
1 polymer ?
#
loop_
_entity_poly.entity_id
_entity_poly.type
_entity_poly.pdbx_seq_one_letter_code
_entity_poly.pdbx_strand_id
1 'polypeptide(L)'
;MAEHLLPDQYQWHILYGNPGSLYSYPVSDFQEETAERLSQGSLLVAYIGHGEPDMLAWAVGESGDRERIFGFDDIPLVTDASASLAVFTACSAGKFDAVGDRPSIIEALFMDEHGPVAAYSSSAWINGASNGQLVVDLFSILLAERSQTVGDWIYSVESNPKKLFSNNNLIAWLILRSLSSFSNMNDGVKIASHEYTQELFALQHHSYNLFGDPATRIAFPETGIDISLSFPWLPAARKVHFQGASELPAGTTVKVQLARLPGLNTFREDGTLHSSTPYELWL
;
A
#
# COMPACT_ATOMS: atom_id res chain seq x y z
N MET A 1 -15.14 2.07 5.29
CA MET A 1 -15.11 3.24 6.23
C MET A 1 -13.97 4.22 5.92
N ALA A 2 -12.86 3.79 5.31
CA ALA A 2 -11.85 4.70 4.74
C ALA A 2 -12.24 5.23 3.34
N GLU A 3 -13.12 4.52 2.60
CA GLU A 3 -13.57 4.89 1.24
C GLU A 3 -14.10 6.32 1.11
N HIS A 4 -14.79 6.85 2.13
CA HIS A 4 -15.37 8.20 2.09
C HIS A 4 -14.34 9.32 2.25
N LEU A 5 -13.08 8.98 2.53
CA LEU A 5 -12.00 9.96 2.73
C LEU A 5 -11.08 10.08 1.51
N LEU A 6 -11.21 9.19 0.53
CA LEU A 6 -10.45 9.27 -0.72
C LEU A 6 -11.20 10.13 -1.74
N PRO A 7 -10.50 11.03 -2.47
CA PRO A 7 -11.12 11.75 -3.58
C PRO A 7 -11.65 10.75 -4.62
N ASP A 8 -12.82 11.05 -5.21
CA ASP A 8 -13.58 10.13 -6.10
C ASP A 8 -12.76 9.59 -7.29
N GLN A 9 -11.73 10.32 -7.70
CA GLN A 9 -10.83 9.94 -8.79
C GLN A 9 -9.81 8.84 -8.43
N TYR A 10 -9.76 8.39 -7.18
CA TYR A 10 -8.88 7.32 -6.73
C TYR A 10 -9.66 6.08 -6.34
N GLN A 11 -9.14 4.93 -6.75
CA GLN A 11 -9.56 3.63 -6.26
C GLN A 11 -8.46 3.06 -5.37
N TRP A 12 -8.84 2.17 -4.46
CA TRP A 12 -7.92 1.56 -3.53
C TRP A 12 -8.29 0.11 -3.28
N HIS A 13 -7.28 -0.68 -2.96
CA HIS A 13 -7.40 -2.08 -2.61
C HIS A 13 -6.54 -2.35 -1.37
N ILE A 14 -6.98 -3.29 -0.55
CA ILE A 14 -6.22 -3.75 0.62
C ILE A 14 -5.98 -5.25 0.48
N LEU A 15 -4.77 -5.67 0.82
CA LEU A 15 -4.44 -7.03 1.20
C LEU A 15 -4.01 -7.02 2.67
N TYR A 16 -4.51 -7.96 3.48
CA TYR A 16 -4.20 -7.99 4.92
C TYR A 16 -3.90 -9.40 5.41
N GLY A 17 -2.69 -9.61 5.92
CA GLY A 17 -2.15 -10.93 6.30
C GLY A 17 -2.71 -11.53 7.60
N ASN A 18 -3.93 -11.15 7.98
CA ASN A 18 -4.63 -11.72 9.12
C ASN A 18 -5.86 -12.49 8.63
N PRO A 19 -5.99 -13.79 8.94
CA PRO A 19 -7.02 -14.64 8.35
C PRO A 19 -8.44 -14.26 8.79
N GLY A 20 -8.59 -13.53 9.90
CA GLY A 20 -9.88 -12.99 10.34
C GLY A 20 -10.34 -11.73 9.59
N SER A 21 -9.56 -11.23 8.63
CA SER A 21 -9.89 -10.04 7.85
C SER A 21 -10.65 -10.38 6.58
N LEU A 22 -11.64 -9.54 6.22
CA LEU A 22 -12.33 -9.61 4.93
C LEU A 22 -11.41 -9.32 3.73
N TYR A 23 -10.23 -8.74 3.99
CA TYR A 23 -9.20 -8.43 3.00
C TYR A 23 -8.07 -9.48 2.99
N SER A 24 -8.26 -10.62 3.67
CA SER A 24 -7.31 -11.73 3.63
C SER A 24 -7.63 -12.66 2.47
N TYR A 25 -6.57 -13.22 1.91
CA TYR A 25 -6.62 -14.29 0.93
C TYR A 25 -6.20 -15.60 1.57
N PRO A 26 -6.44 -16.75 0.91
CA PRO A 26 -5.79 -18.00 1.28
C PRO A 26 -4.28 -17.77 1.38
N VAL A 27 -3.67 -18.26 2.46
CA VAL A 27 -2.26 -17.96 2.76
C VAL A 27 -1.32 -18.52 1.70
N SER A 28 -1.70 -19.62 1.02
CA SER A 28 -0.99 -20.20 -0.12
C SER A 28 -0.87 -19.29 -1.33
N ASP A 29 -1.80 -18.34 -1.48
CA ASP A 29 -1.90 -17.47 -2.65
C ASP A 29 -1.33 -16.08 -2.35
N PHE A 30 -0.83 -15.85 -1.12
CA PHE A 30 -0.56 -14.52 -0.59
C PHE A 30 0.63 -13.84 -1.30
N GLN A 31 1.65 -14.60 -1.68
CA GLN A 31 2.78 -14.09 -2.47
C GLN A 31 2.33 -13.60 -3.85
N GLU A 32 1.56 -14.43 -4.56
CA GLU A 32 1.05 -14.14 -5.90
C GLU A 32 0.12 -12.92 -5.87
N GLU A 33 -0.79 -12.87 -4.90
CA GLU A 33 -1.70 -11.72 -4.73
C GLU A 33 -0.94 -10.44 -4.35
N THR A 34 0.11 -10.53 -3.54
CA THR A 34 0.95 -9.37 -3.22
C THR A 34 1.65 -8.84 -4.47
N ALA A 35 2.24 -9.73 -5.27
CA ALA A 35 2.88 -9.37 -6.54
C ALA A 35 1.87 -8.81 -7.56
N GLU A 36 0.66 -9.38 -7.63
CA GLU A 36 -0.42 -8.88 -8.48
C GLU A 36 -0.82 -7.46 -8.07
N ARG A 37 -0.96 -7.17 -6.76
CA ARG A 37 -1.29 -5.82 -6.29
C ARG A 37 -0.19 -4.80 -6.59
N LEU A 38 1.08 -5.20 -6.49
CA LEU A 38 2.21 -4.38 -6.94
C LEU A 38 2.12 -4.09 -8.44
N SER A 39 1.66 -5.07 -9.23
CA SER A 39 1.61 -5.03 -10.70
C SER A 39 0.40 -4.28 -11.29
N GLN A 40 -0.45 -3.68 -10.46
CA GLN A 40 -1.69 -3.01 -10.94
C GLN A 40 -1.45 -1.61 -11.52
N GLY A 41 -0.19 -1.14 -11.64
CA GLY A 41 0.11 0.22 -12.09
C GLY A 41 -0.49 1.30 -11.19
N SER A 42 -0.52 1.04 -9.87
CA SER A 42 -1.12 1.96 -8.89
C SER A 42 -0.25 3.21 -8.71
N LEU A 43 -0.86 4.40 -8.59
CA LEU A 43 -0.12 5.62 -8.25
C LEU A 43 0.75 5.44 -6.99
N LEU A 44 0.18 4.79 -5.98
CA LEU A 44 0.84 4.51 -4.71
C LEU A 44 0.58 3.06 -4.30
N VAL A 45 1.65 2.33 -4.02
CA VAL A 45 1.60 1.05 -3.30
C VAL A 45 2.16 1.28 -1.90
N ALA A 46 1.40 0.90 -0.87
CA ALA A 46 1.83 1.06 0.51
C ALA A 46 1.79 -0.27 1.25
N TYR A 47 2.94 -0.66 1.80
CA TYR A 47 3.08 -1.75 2.74
C TYR A 47 3.28 -1.22 4.15
N ILE A 48 2.53 -1.79 5.10
CA ILE A 48 2.57 -1.43 6.52
C ILE A 48 2.66 -2.72 7.32
N GLY A 49 3.79 -2.95 7.98
CA GLY A 49 3.99 -4.19 8.71
C GLY A 49 5.42 -4.40 9.19
N HIS A 50 5.79 -5.67 9.32
CA HIS A 50 7.15 -6.07 9.65
C HIS A 50 8.02 -6.10 8.41
N GLY A 51 9.33 -6.07 8.60
CA GLY A 51 10.30 -6.08 7.53
C GLY A 51 11.60 -6.66 8.02
N GLU A 52 12.29 -7.33 7.12
CA GLU A 52 13.67 -7.74 7.20
C GLU A 52 14.38 -7.36 5.89
N PRO A 53 15.72 -7.33 5.84
CA PRO A 53 16.42 -6.95 4.62
C PRO A 53 16.13 -7.84 3.40
N ASP A 54 15.62 -9.07 3.58
CA ASP A 54 15.39 -10.04 2.51
C ASP A 54 13.90 -10.42 2.30
N MET A 55 13.01 -9.98 3.18
CA MET A 55 11.57 -10.22 3.08
C MET A 55 10.74 -9.22 3.89
N LEU A 56 9.45 -9.11 3.59
CA LEU A 56 8.54 -8.25 4.35
C LEU A 56 8.10 -8.92 5.67
N ALA A 57 7.14 -9.84 5.62
CA ALA A 57 6.66 -10.54 6.81
C ALA A 57 6.01 -11.87 6.45
N TRP A 58 5.33 -12.46 7.43
CA TRP A 58 4.54 -13.67 7.27
C TRP A 58 3.04 -13.33 7.29
N ALA A 59 2.29 -13.81 6.31
CA ALA A 59 0.85 -13.96 6.41
C ALA A 59 0.53 -15.22 7.22
N VAL A 60 -0.63 -15.22 7.89
CA VAL A 60 -1.06 -16.34 8.72
C VAL A 60 -2.39 -16.87 8.18
N GLY A 61 -2.49 -18.19 7.96
CA GLY A 61 -3.71 -18.86 7.57
C GLY A 61 -4.61 -19.20 8.76
N GLU A 62 -5.87 -19.56 8.48
CA GLU A 62 -6.83 -19.95 9.53
C GLU A 62 -6.36 -21.16 10.36
N SER A 63 -5.53 -22.04 9.75
CA SER A 63 -4.98 -23.23 10.41
C SER A 63 -3.67 -22.94 11.17
N GLY A 64 -3.22 -21.68 11.18
CA GLY A 64 -1.97 -21.24 11.81
C GLY A 64 -0.72 -21.48 10.97
N ASP A 65 -0.89 -22.00 9.76
CA ASP A 65 0.11 -22.04 8.71
C ASP A 65 0.57 -20.63 8.31
N ARG A 66 1.78 -20.53 7.77
CA ARG A 66 2.42 -19.25 7.45
C ARG A 66 3.07 -19.32 6.09
N GLU A 67 2.84 -18.29 5.31
CA GLU A 67 3.54 -18.02 4.05
C GLU A 67 4.14 -16.64 4.10
N ARG A 68 5.25 -16.43 3.38
CA ARG A 68 5.85 -15.10 3.29
C ARG A 68 4.90 -14.19 2.52
N ILE A 69 4.85 -12.91 2.89
CA ILE A 69 4.07 -11.91 2.16
C ILE A 69 4.77 -11.60 0.83
N PHE A 70 6.08 -11.36 0.89
CA PHE A 70 6.91 -11.02 -0.26
C PHE A 70 8.39 -11.14 0.12
N GLY A 71 9.23 -11.64 -0.79
CA GLY A 71 10.67 -11.74 -0.67
C GLY A 71 11.36 -11.80 -2.04
N PHE A 72 12.68 -12.04 -2.06
CA PHE A 72 13.47 -11.98 -3.31
C PHE A 72 12.94 -12.88 -4.43
N ASP A 73 12.52 -14.09 -4.08
CA ASP A 73 12.00 -15.07 -5.05
C ASP A 73 10.68 -14.63 -5.69
N ASP A 74 9.99 -13.65 -5.09
CA ASP A 74 8.69 -13.17 -5.53
C ASP A 74 8.82 -11.92 -6.43
N ILE A 75 9.99 -11.28 -6.50
CA ILE A 75 10.23 -10.12 -7.37
C ILE A 75 9.86 -10.42 -8.84
N PRO A 76 10.26 -11.56 -9.44
CA PRO A 76 9.90 -11.88 -10.82
C PRO A 76 8.40 -12.06 -11.08
N LEU A 77 7.57 -12.15 -10.03
CA LEU A 77 6.12 -12.20 -10.16
C LEU A 77 5.52 -10.79 -10.37
N VAL A 78 6.27 -9.74 -10.08
CA VAL A 78 5.86 -8.36 -10.35
C VAL A 78 6.04 -8.11 -11.84
N THR A 79 4.93 -7.85 -12.53
CA THR A 79 4.91 -7.73 -14.00
C THR A 79 4.87 -6.28 -14.47
N ASP A 80 4.33 -5.35 -13.68
CA ASP A 80 4.38 -3.91 -13.97
C ASP A 80 4.07 -3.03 -12.75
N ALA A 81 5.11 -2.59 -12.05
CA ALA A 81 5.03 -1.52 -11.06
C ALA A 81 5.71 -0.23 -11.56
N SER A 82 6.08 -0.14 -12.84
CA SER A 82 7.00 0.90 -13.37
C SER A 82 6.47 2.34 -13.28
N ALA A 83 5.18 2.53 -13.07
CA ALA A 83 4.55 3.84 -12.83
C ALA A 83 4.24 4.12 -11.35
N SER A 84 4.51 3.16 -10.46
CA SER A 84 4.09 3.19 -9.07
C SER A 84 5.12 3.86 -8.16
N LEU A 85 4.64 4.68 -7.24
CA LEU A 85 5.39 5.06 -6.05
C LEU A 85 5.18 3.98 -4.99
N ALA A 86 6.24 3.40 -4.44
CA ALA A 86 6.13 2.36 -3.44
C ALA A 86 6.60 2.86 -2.06
N VAL A 87 5.80 2.65 -1.02
CA VAL A 87 6.13 3.01 0.36
C VAL A 87 6.11 1.76 1.22
N PHE A 88 7.22 1.43 1.85
CA PHE A 88 7.35 0.27 2.73
C PHE A 88 7.68 0.75 4.14
N THR A 89 6.63 0.89 4.96
CA THR A 89 6.76 1.23 6.39
C THR A 89 7.02 -0.02 7.23
N ALA A 90 8.23 -0.52 7.07
CA ALA A 90 8.69 -1.79 7.60
C ALA A 90 10.13 -1.67 8.11
N CYS A 91 10.47 -2.42 9.15
CA CYS A 91 11.83 -2.37 9.72
C CYS A 91 12.85 -2.86 8.69
N SER A 92 13.94 -2.11 8.47
CA SER A 92 15.12 -2.55 7.69
C SER A 92 14.87 -3.12 6.28
N ALA A 93 13.68 -2.98 5.70
CA ALA A 93 13.37 -3.52 4.38
C ALA A 93 14.15 -2.82 3.27
N GLY A 94 14.51 -1.54 3.48
CA GLY A 94 15.41 -0.75 2.64
C GLY A 94 16.82 -0.62 3.23
N LYS A 95 17.34 -1.66 3.89
CA LYS A 95 18.68 -1.64 4.49
C LYS A 95 19.78 -1.77 3.42
N PHE A 96 20.08 -0.66 2.77
CA PHE A 96 21.06 -0.55 1.68
C PHE A 96 22.52 -0.67 2.12
N ASP A 97 22.79 -0.60 3.42
CA ASP A 97 24.11 -0.72 4.02
C ASP A 97 24.32 -2.09 4.69
N ALA A 98 23.54 -3.11 4.30
CA ALA A 98 23.67 -4.44 4.84
C ALA A 98 25.06 -5.05 4.57
N VAL A 99 25.51 -5.91 5.48
CA VAL A 99 26.83 -6.56 5.39
C VAL A 99 26.78 -7.68 4.35
N GLY A 100 27.76 -7.67 3.44
CA GLY A 100 27.77 -8.54 2.26
C GLY A 100 27.03 -7.84 1.12
N ASP A 101 27.60 -7.85 -0.08
CA ASP A 101 27.19 -7.04 -1.25
C ASP A 101 25.79 -7.35 -1.81
N ARG A 102 24.87 -7.87 -0.99
CA ARG A 102 23.50 -8.18 -1.36
C ARG A 102 22.63 -6.94 -1.14
N PRO A 103 21.86 -6.50 -2.16
CA PRO A 103 20.86 -5.45 -1.96
C PRO A 103 19.80 -5.91 -0.97
N SER A 104 19.18 -4.96 -0.28
CA SER A 104 17.93 -5.18 0.45
C SER A 104 16.77 -5.52 -0.50
N ILE A 105 15.68 -6.05 0.05
CA ILE A 105 14.50 -6.44 -0.72
C ILE A 105 13.90 -5.27 -1.49
N ILE A 106 13.92 -4.06 -0.90
CA ILE A 106 13.39 -2.86 -1.56
C ILE A 106 14.35 -2.35 -2.64
N GLU A 107 15.66 -2.43 -2.44
CA GLU A 107 16.62 -2.13 -3.51
C GLU A 107 16.48 -3.10 -4.68
N ALA A 108 16.36 -4.40 -4.40
CA ALA A 108 16.20 -5.41 -5.44
C ALA A 108 14.90 -5.21 -6.22
N LEU A 109 13.79 -4.92 -5.53
CA LEU A 109 12.51 -4.62 -6.18
C LEU A 109 12.59 -3.34 -7.01
N PHE A 110 13.22 -2.28 -6.50
CA PHE A 110 13.41 -1.01 -7.24
C PHE A 110 14.32 -1.16 -8.47
N MET A 111 15.35 -2.00 -8.39
CA MET A 111 16.27 -2.24 -9.50
C MET A 111 15.72 -3.18 -10.57
N ASP A 112 14.62 -3.90 -10.30
CA ASP A 112 13.97 -4.73 -11.30
C ASP A 112 13.34 -3.86 -12.41
N GLU A 113 13.37 -4.33 -13.66
CA GLU A 113 12.85 -3.57 -14.80
C GLU A 113 11.32 -3.34 -14.72
N HIS A 114 10.61 -4.21 -13.99
CA HIS A 114 9.18 -4.10 -13.71
C HIS A 114 8.92 -3.48 -12.32
N GLY A 115 9.97 -3.06 -11.61
CA GLY A 115 9.91 -2.46 -10.28
C GLY A 115 9.29 -1.07 -10.24
N PRO A 116 9.04 -0.51 -9.05
CA PRO A 116 8.50 0.84 -8.88
C PRO A 116 9.46 1.93 -9.37
N VAL A 117 8.92 3.03 -9.91
CA VAL A 117 9.74 4.19 -10.34
C VAL A 117 10.47 4.87 -9.19
N ALA A 118 9.90 4.75 -7.98
CA ALA A 118 10.52 5.18 -6.75
C ALA A 118 10.01 4.33 -5.60
N ALA A 119 10.89 3.99 -4.66
CA ALA A 119 10.54 3.33 -3.42
C ALA A 119 10.99 4.13 -2.21
N TYR A 120 10.23 4.10 -1.11
CA TYR A 120 10.55 4.78 0.13
C TYR A 120 10.48 3.79 1.29
N SER A 121 11.61 3.51 1.94
CA SER A 121 11.68 2.49 2.98
C SER A 121 12.77 2.75 4.02
N SER A 122 12.61 2.14 5.20
CA SER A 122 13.55 2.28 6.30
C SER A 122 14.76 1.36 6.15
N SER A 123 15.96 1.89 6.40
CA SER A 123 17.20 1.13 6.55
C SER A 123 17.41 0.59 7.97
N ALA A 124 16.59 1.02 8.94
CA ALA A 124 16.74 0.67 10.35
C ALA A 124 15.44 0.17 10.99
N TRP A 125 15.55 -0.21 12.27
CA TRP A 125 14.41 -0.53 13.10
C TRP A 125 13.63 0.73 13.48
N ILE A 126 12.30 0.63 13.44
CA ILE A 126 11.38 1.76 13.55
C ILE A 126 10.20 1.41 14.46
N ASN A 127 9.57 2.43 15.04
CA ASN A 127 8.44 2.25 15.95
C ASN A 127 7.12 2.22 15.16
N GLY A 128 6.25 1.26 15.47
CA GLY A 128 4.97 1.09 14.78
C GLY A 128 4.03 2.31 14.87
N ALA A 129 4.02 3.03 16.00
CA ALA A 129 3.17 4.20 16.15
C ALA A 129 3.63 5.36 15.25
N SER A 130 4.94 5.57 15.16
CA SER A 130 5.55 6.57 14.28
C SER A 130 5.34 6.23 12.80
N ASN A 131 5.49 4.95 12.42
CA ASN A 131 5.15 4.49 11.07
C ASN A 131 3.70 4.76 10.70
N GLY A 132 2.76 4.44 11.60
CA GLY A 132 1.34 4.65 11.35
C GLY A 132 1.03 6.11 11.03
N GLN A 133 1.66 7.04 11.74
CA GLN A 133 1.52 8.47 11.46
C GLN A 133 2.19 8.88 10.15
N LEU A 134 3.44 8.45 9.91
CA LEU A 134 4.17 8.73 8.67
C LEU A 134 3.37 8.33 7.42
N VAL A 135 2.73 7.15 7.45
CA VAL A 135 1.86 6.70 6.34
C VAL A 135 0.69 7.66 6.14
N VAL A 136 0.00 8.05 7.22
CA VAL A 136 -1.14 8.98 7.12
C VAL A 136 -0.70 10.30 6.48
N ASP A 137 0.47 10.83 6.85
CA ASP A 137 0.98 12.07 6.29
C ASP A 137 1.44 11.94 4.84
N LEU A 138 2.14 10.85 4.49
CA LEU A 138 2.51 10.51 3.12
C LEU A 138 1.28 10.48 2.21
N PHE A 139 0.24 9.75 2.61
CA PHE A 139 -1.02 9.66 1.85
C PHE A 139 -1.74 11.01 1.78
N SER A 140 -1.88 11.71 2.89
CA SER A 140 -2.62 12.98 2.95
C SER A 140 -1.99 14.04 2.07
N ILE A 141 -0.66 14.17 2.11
CA ILE A 141 0.06 15.16 1.30
C ILE A 141 0.06 14.77 -0.18
N LEU A 142 0.25 13.49 -0.51
CA LEU A 142 0.21 13.03 -1.89
C LEU A 142 -1.12 13.38 -2.56
N LEU A 143 -2.23 13.07 -1.88
CA LEU A 143 -3.57 13.22 -2.46
C LEU A 143 -4.11 14.65 -2.40
N ALA A 144 -3.82 15.40 -1.32
CA ALA A 144 -4.38 16.73 -1.12
C ALA A 144 -3.52 17.84 -1.74
N GLU A 145 -2.19 17.77 -1.59
CA GLU A 145 -1.27 18.83 -2.00
C GLU A 145 -0.73 18.62 -3.42
N ARG A 146 -0.83 17.38 -3.95
CA ARG A 146 -0.40 16.98 -5.30
C ARG A 146 0.99 17.52 -5.65
N SER A 147 1.96 17.21 -4.81
CA SER A 147 3.37 17.56 -5.02
C SER A 147 3.83 17.16 -6.42
N GLN A 148 4.55 18.06 -7.11
CA GLN A 148 4.90 17.83 -8.52
C GLN A 148 5.95 16.73 -8.69
N THR A 149 6.84 16.58 -7.72
CA THR A 149 7.93 15.60 -7.73
C THR A 149 7.92 14.71 -6.49
N VAL A 150 8.53 13.53 -6.60
CA VAL A 150 8.69 12.59 -5.48
C VAL A 150 9.48 13.22 -4.33
N GLY A 151 10.54 13.98 -4.66
CA GLY A 151 11.35 14.69 -3.68
C GLY A 151 10.56 15.76 -2.93
N ASP A 152 9.76 16.58 -3.64
CA ASP A 152 8.91 17.59 -3.00
C ASP A 152 7.86 16.95 -2.08
N TRP A 153 7.29 15.81 -2.49
CA TRP A 153 6.33 15.06 -1.68
C TRP A 153 6.95 14.59 -0.36
N ILE A 154 8.10 13.92 -0.43
CA ILE A 154 8.81 13.42 0.76
C ILE A 154 9.27 14.58 1.64
N TYR A 155 9.87 15.61 1.04
CA TYR A 155 10.29 16.80 1.76
C TYR A 155 9.13 17.50 2.48
N SER A 156 7.93 17.56 1.87
CA SER A 156 6.75 18.16 2.49
C SER A 156 6.29 17.40 3.73
N VAL A 157 6.44 16.07 3.73
CA VAL A 157 6.16 15.20 4.88
C VAL A 157 7.21 15.43 5.99
N GLU A 158 8.49 15.40 5.63
CA GLU A 158 9.59 15.50 6.60
C GLU A 158 9.76 16.89 7.21
N SER A 159 9.55 17.94 6.41
CA SER A 159 9.74 19.34 6.82
C SER A 159 8.61 19.90 7.69
N ASN A 160 7.50 19.16 7.86
CA ASN A 160 6.36 19.59 8.66
C ASN A 160 6.03 18.63 9.82
N PRO A 161 6.94 18.47 10.80
CA PRO A 161 6.75 17.59 11.96
C PRO A 161 5.54 17.99 12.84
N LYS A 162 5.01 19.20 12.69
CA LYS A 162 3.85 19.66 13.47
C LYS A 162 2.52 19.05 13.01
N LYS A 163 2.41 18.61 11.75
CA LYS A 163 1.25 17.82 11.28
C LYS A 163 1.24 16.41 11.89
N LEU A 164 2.42 15.80 12.08
CA LEU A 164 2.58 14.49 12.71
C LEU A 164 1.95 14.38 14.11
N PHE A 165 1.83 15.50 14.84
CA PHE A 165 1.25 15.52 16.20
C PHE A 165 -0.12 16.20 16.29
N SER A 166 -0.75 16.50 15.15
CA SER A 166 -2.04 17.20 15.15
C SER A 166 -3.22 16.33 15.59
N ASN A 167 -3.10 15.00 15.49
CA ASN A 167 -4.14 14.06 15.91
C ASN A 167 -3.70 13.22 17.13
N ASN A 168 -3.69 13.87 18.30
CA ASN A 168 -3.33 13.25 19.58
C ASN A 168 -4.12 11.96 19.88
N ASN A 169 -5.37 11.85 19.41
CA ASN A 169 -6.20 10.67 19.61
C ASN A 169 -5.71 9.46 18.80
N LEU A 170 -5.31 9.69 17.53
CA LEU A 170 -4.74 8.63 16.69
C LEU A 170 -3.40 8.14 17.25
N ILE A 171 -2.52 9.06 17.65
CA ILE A 171 -1.22 8.73 18.23
C ILE A 171 -1.39 7.97 19.55
N ALA A 172 -2.28 8.42 20.44
CA ALA A 172 -2.56 7.71 21.68
C ALA A 172 -3.11 6.30 21.41
N TRP A 173 -4.01 6.15 20.43
CA TRP A 173 -4.53 4.84 20.02
C TRP A 173 -3.43 3.92 19.46
N LEU A 174 -2.58 4.45 18.56
CA LEU A 174 -1.45 3.71 17.97
C LEU A 174 -0.44 3.29 19.03
N ILE A 175 -0.12 4.16 19.99
CA ILE A 175 0.76 3.85 21.12
C ILE A 175 0.12 2.74 21.97
N LEU A 176 -1.13 2.88 22.40
CA LEU A 176 -1.82 1.87 23.21
C LEU A 176 -1.86 0.50 22.55
N ARG A 177 -2.06 0.45 21.22
CA ARG A 177 -2.08 -0.80 20.45
C ARG A 177 -0.67 -1.36 20.16
N SER A 178 0.33 -0.50 20.10
CA SER A 178 1.74 -0.92 20.04
C SER A 178 2.18 -1.52 21.37
N LEU A 179 1.78 -0.90 22.50
CA LEU A 179 2.11 -1.34 23.86
C LEU A 179 1.60 -2.74 24.21
N SER A 180 0.45 -3.18 23.67
CA SER A 180 0.00 -4.56 23.86
C SER A 180 0.95 -5.59 23.26
N SER A 181 1.67 -5.25 22.19
CA SER A 181 2.73 -6.09 21.60
C SER A 181 4.02 -6.09 22.43
N PHE A 182 4.25 -5.04 23.23
CA PHE A 182 5.39 -4.91 24.16
C PHE A 182 5.11 -5.44 25.58
N SER A 183 3.89 -5.91 25.89
CA SER A 183 3.53 -6.44 27.22
C SER A 183 4.32 -7.69 27.65
N ASN A 184 5.14 -8.27 26.76
CA ASN A 184 6.09 -9.34 27.06
C ASN A 184 7.54 -8.85 27.31
N MET A 185 7.82 -7.56 27.20
CA MET A 185 9.10 -6.95 27.59
C MET A 185 8.96 -6.34 29.00
N ASN A 186 9.63 -6.96 29.96
CA ASN A 186 9.49 -6.71 31.41
C ASN A 186 10.05 -5.37 31.91
N ASP A 187 10.35 -4.42 31.02
CA ASP A 187 10.87 -3.11 31.40
C ASP A 187 9.73 -2.09 31.40
N GLY A 188 9.33 -1.70 32.61
CA GLY A 188 8.16 -0.86 32.89
C GLY A 188 7.93 0.22 31.84
N VAL A 189 6.82 0.10 31.13
CA VAL A 189 6.33 1.08 30.16
C VAL A 189 6.09 2.39 30.89
N LYS A 190 7.09 3.27 30.91
CA LYS A 190 6.89 4.68 31.18
C LYS A 190 6.20 5.25 29.95
N ILE A 191 5.02 5.84 30.14
CA ILE A 191 4.38 6.65 29.12
C ILE A 191 5.43 7.69 28.70
N ALA A 192 5.90 7.59 27.46
CA ALA A 192 6.87 8.50 26.87
C ALA A 192 6.41 9.95 27.09
N SER A 193 7.31 10.82 27.55
CA SER A 193 7.03 12.26 27.55
C SER A 193 6.80 12.73 26.11
N HIS A 194 6.08 13.83 25.94
CA HIS A 194 5.83 14.42 24.61
C HIS A 194 7.15 14.71 23.88
N GLU A 195 8.15 15.21 24.59
CA GLU A 195 9.48 15.53 24.08
C GLU A 195 10.24 14.29 23.60
N TYR A 196 10.26 13.20 24.39
CA TYR A 196 10.85 11.92 23.99
C TYR A 196 10.15 11.32 22.76
N THR A 197 8.83 11.52 22.66
CA THR A 197 8.07 11.08 21.48
C THR A 197 8.49 11.87 20.23
N GLN A 198 8.70 13.19 20.34
CA GLN A 198 9.18 13.98 19.19
C GLN A 198 10.58 13.57 18.74
N GLU A 199 11.51 13.33 19.66
CA GLU A 199 12.86 12.86 19.34
C GLU A 199 12.85 11.50 18.65
N LEU A 200 12.06 10.55 19.15
CA LEU A 200 11.92 9.22 18.53
C LEU A 200 11.40 9.30 17.09
N PHE A 201 10.42 10.17 16.83
CA PHE A 201 9.87 10.34 15.49
C PHE A 201 10.89 11.01 14.56
N ALA A 202 11.60 12.04 15.04
CA ALA A 202 12.65 12.72 14.27
C ALA A 202 13.78 11.76 13.88
N LEU A 203 14.25 10.93 14.82
CA LEU A 203 15.29 9.92 14.56
C LEU A 203 14.83 8.86 13.55
N GLN A 204 13.56 8.50 13.55
CA GLN A 204 13.04 7.50 12.63
C GLN A 204 12.87 8.02 11.21
N HIS A 205 12.53 9.30 11.02
CA HIS A 205 12.50 9.89 9.68
C HIS A 205 13.87 9.77 8.99
N HIS A 206 14.95 10.01 9.71
CA HIS A 206 16.32 9.84 9.19
C HIS A 206 16.68 8.38 8.86
N SER A 207 15.87 7.40 9.26
CA SER A 207 16.07 6.00 8.87
C SER A 207 15.39 5.67 7.54
N TYR A 208 14.46 6.50 7.06
CA TYR A 208 13.82 6.29 5.76
C TYR A 208 14.63 6.88 4.62
N ASN A 209 14.59 6.19 3.48
CA ASN A 209 15.38 6.53 2.31
C ASN A 209 14.52 6.45 1.06
N LEU A 210 14.68 7.44 0.18
CA LEU A 210 14.15 7.40 -1.18
C LEU A 210 15.13 6.65 -2.08
N PHE A 211 14.65 5.57 -2.69
CA PHE A 211 15.25 4.86 -3.80
C PHE A 211 14.60 5.37 -5.09
N GLY A 212 15.34 6.15 -5.88
CA GLY A 212 14.82 6.77 -7.10
C GLY A 212 15.29 8.21 -7.27
N ASP A 213 14.91 8.84 -8.37
CA ASP A 213 15.24 10.23 -8.63
C ASP A 213 14.22 11.15 -7.93
N PRO A 214 14.63 12.01 -6.98
CA PRO A 214 13.74 12.97 -6.33
C PRO A 214 13.08 13.95 -7.33
N ALA A 215 13.66 14.17 -8.51
CA ALA A 215 13.07 15.01 -9.55
C ALA A 215 12.00 14.29 -10.40
N THR A 216 11.77 13.00 -10.16
CA THR A 216 10.71 12.22 -10.82
C THR A 216 9.37 12.92 -10.62
N ARG A 217 8.68 13.20 -11.72
CA ARG A 217 7.35 13.83 -11.68
C ARG A 217 6.29 12.80 -11.31
N ILE A 218 5.37 13.20 -10.44
CA ILE A 218 4.25 12.36 -10.04
C ILE A 218 3.13 12.48 -11.08
N ALA A 219 2.80 11.37 -11.73
CA ALA A 219 1.71 11.30 -12.70
C ALA A 219 0.37 11.08 -11.98
N PHE A 220 -0.28 12.17 -11.57
CA PHE A 220 -1.61 12.05 -10.98
C PHE A 220 -2.69 11.77 -12.03
N PRO A 221 -3.76 11.03 -11.68
CA PRO A 221 -4.88 10.82 -12.59
C PRO A 221 -5.53 12.16 -12.96
N GLU A 222 -5.79 12.34 -14.24
CA GLU A 222 -6.62 13.41 -14.77
C GLU A 222 -8.06 12.89 -14.90
N THR A 223 -9.03 13.63 -14.38
CA THR A 223 -10.45 13.27 -14.45
C THR A 223 -11.00 13.57 -15.85
N GLY A 224 -10.57 12.80 -16.85
CA GLY A 224 -11.05 12.91 -18.22
C GLY A 224 -12.26 12.02 -18.53
N ILE A 225 -12.62 11.12 -17.61
CA ILE A 225 -13.71 10.15 -17.76
C ILE A 225 -14.42 9.99 -16.41
N ASP A 226 -15.72 10.27 -16.40
CA ASP A 226 -16.65 9.89 -15.33
C ASP A 226 -17.42 8.65 -15.79
N ILE A 227 -17.34 7.55 -15.02
CA ILE A 227 -18.11 6.32 -15.26
C ILE A 227 -18.81 5.92 -13.95
N SER A 228 -20.12 5.74 -14.02
CA SER A 228 -20.97 5.27 -12.93
C SER A 228 -21.84 4.10 -13.37
N LEU A 229 -22.31 3.31 -12.41
CA LEU A 229 -23.33 2.28 -12.67
C LEU A 229 -24.65 2.96 -13.00
N SER A 230 -25.24 2.64 -14.15
CA SER A 230 -26.55 3.17 -14.50
C SER A 230 -27.64 2.48 -13.69
N PHE A 231 -28.50 3.26 -13.03
CA PHE A 231 -29.63 2.75 -12.24
C PHE A 231 -30.91 2.66 -13.10
N PRO A 232 -31.78 1.64 -12.90
CA PRO A 232 -31.72 0.59 -11.88
C PRO A 232 -30.76 -0.56 -12.20
N TRP A 233 -29.88 -0.88 -11.25
CA TRP A 233 -29.11 -2.12 -11.27
C TRP A 233 -30.07 -3.30 -11.01
N LEU A 234 -30.19 -4.21 -11.99
CA LEU A 234 -30.99 -5.42 -11.88
C LEU A 234 -30.06 -6.64 -11.72
N PRO A 235 -29.84 -7.17 -10.50
CA PRO A 235 -28.99 -8.32 -10.24
C PRO A 235 -29.40 -9.58 -11.04
N ALA A 236 -30.69 -9.67 -11.38
CA ALA A 236 -31.26 -10.79 -12.13
C ALA A 236 -30.83 -10.83 -13.61
N ALA A 237 -30.37 -9.71 -14.19
CA ALA A 237 -30.17 -9.61 -15.64
C ALA A 237 -28.77 -10.09 -16.12
N ARG A 238 -27.82 -10.42 -15.22
CA ARG A 238 -26.41 -10.71 -15.54
C ARG A 238 -25.75 -9.66 -16.46
N LYS A 239 -26.27 -8.45 -16.49
CA LYS A 239 -25.76 -7.33 -17.29
C LYS A 239 -25.44 -6.19 -16.33
N VAL A 240 -24.24 -5.66 -16.47
CA VAL A 240 -23.82 -4.43 -15.80
C VAL A 240 -23.88 -3.33 -16.84
N HIS A 241 -24.66 -2.29 -16.56
CA HIS A 241 -24.80 -1.13 -17.41
C HIS A 241 -24.04 0.03 -16.77
N PHE A 242 -23.27 0.74 -17.59
CA PHE A 242 -22.49 1.90 -17.19
C PHE A 242 -23.03 3.12 -17.93
N GLN A 243 -22.97 4.26 -17.27
CA GLN A 243 -23.18 5.57 -17.87
C GLN A 243 -21.99 6.44 -17.52
N GLY A 244 -21.70 7.44 -18.34
CA GLY A 244 -20.55 8.27 -18.11
C GLY A 244 -20.49 9.46 -19.03
N ALA A 245 -19.59 10.38 -18.69
CA ALA A 245 -19.20 11.52 -19.51
C ALA A 245 -17.68 11.53 -19.63
N SER A 246 -17.17 12.03 -20.74
CA SER A 246 -15.73 12.12 -20.93
C SER A 246 -15.39 13.34 -21.77
N GLU A 247 -14.25 13.96 -21.44
CA GLU A 247 -13.62 15.01 -22.25
C GLU A 247 -12.59 14.44 -23.23
N LEU A 248 -12.48 13.11 -23.34
CA LEU A 248 -11.54 12.48 -24.25
C LEU A 248 -11.87 12.84 -25.72
N PRO A 249 -10.85 13.05 -26.57
CA PRO A 249 -11.05 13.28 -27.99
C PRO A 249 -11.85 12.15 -28.66
N ALA A 250 -12.67 12.51 -29.65
CA ALA A 250 -13.40 11.53 -30.44
C ALA A 250 -12.44 10.50 -31.07
N GLY A 251 -12.78 9.21 -30.92
CA GLY A 251 -11.95 8.09 -31.40
C GLY A 251 -10.95 7.54 -30.37
N THR A 252 -10.89 8.10 -29.16
CA THR A 252 -10.11 7.52 -28.06
C THR A 252 -10.72 6.20 -27.58
N THR A 253 -9.91 5.14 -27.48
CA THR A 253 -10.35 3.86 -26.93
C THR A 253 -10.32 3.89 -25.40
N VAL A 254 -11.43 3.53 -24.76
CA VAL A 254 -11.53 3.36 -23.31
C VAL A 254 -11.64 1.88 -23.01
N LYS A 255 -10.74 1.35 -22.17
CA LYS A 255 -10.81 -0.04 -21.69
C LYS A 255 -11.42 -0.05 -20.29
N VAL A 256 -12.53 -0.76 -20.12
CA VAL A 256 -13.17 -0.99 -18.81
C VAL A 256 -12.88 -2.41 -18.37
N GLN A 257 -12.25 -2.59 -17.21
CA GLN A 257 -12.00 -3.89 -16.63
C GLN A 257 -12.89 -4.10 -15.41
N LEU A 258 -13.60 -5.23 -15.37
CA LEU A 258 -14.38 -5.64 -14.20
C LEU A 258 -13.59 -6.67 -13.42
N ALA A 259 -13.10 -6.28 -12.25
CA ALA A 259 -12.48 -7.17 -11.29
C ALA A 259 -13.49 -7.56 -10.21
N ARG A 260 -13.48 -8.84 -9.83
CA ARG A 260 -14.21 -9.32 -8.65
C ARG A 260 -13.32 -9.15 -7.43
N LEU A 261 -13.79 -8.41 -6.42
CA LEU A 261 -13.09 -8.34 -5.13
C LEU A 261 -13.36 -9.63 -4.32
N PRO A 262 -12.35 -10.18 -3.63
CA PRO A 262 -12.53 -11.27 -2.67
C PRO A 262 -13.27 -10.79 -1.41
N GLY A 263 -13.71 -11.75 -0.58
CA GLY A 263 -14.46 -11.48 0.65
C GLY A 263 -15.98 -11.51 0.49
N LEU A 264 -16.49 -11.47 -0.74
CA LEU A 264 -17.86 -11.88 -1.07
C LEU A 264 -17.80 -13.32 -1.61
N ASN A 265 -17.85 -14.28 -0.68
CA ASN A 265 -18.12 -15.68 -0.99
C ASN A 265 -19.47 -15.77 -1.70
N THR A 266 -19.48 -15.74 -3.03
CA THR A 266 -20.51 -16.47 -3.78
C THR A 266 -19.98 -17.86 -3.96
N PHE A 267 -20.35 -18.73 -3.02
CA PHE A 267 -20.35 -20.16 -3.28
C PHE A 267 -21.18 -20.40 -4.56
N ARG A 268 -20.62 -21.14 -5.51
CA ARG A 268 -21.48 -21.97 -6.37
C ARG A 268 -22.06 -23.07 -5.50
N GLU A 269 -23.27 -23.54 -5.82
CA GLU A 269 -23.80 -24.78 -5.23
C GLU A 269 -22.87 -26.00 -5.44
N ASP A 270 -21.86 -25.89 -6.33
CA ASP A 270 -20.91 -26.96 -6.68
C ASP A 270 -19.47 -26.80 -6.12
N GLY A 271 -19.16 -25.71 -5.41
CA GLY A 271 -17.86 -25.54 -4.72
C GLY A 271 -16.64 -25.23 -5.60
N THR A 272 -16.79 -24.79 -6.85
CA THR A 272 -15.63 -24.46 -7.72
C THR A 272 -15.34 -22.94 -7.83
N LEU A 273 -14.05 -22.56 -7.74
CA LEU A 273 -13.56 -21.19 -8.00
C LEU A 273 -13.44 -20.95 -9.52
N HIS A 274 -13.90 -19.80 -10.01
CA HIS A 274 -13.65 -19.36 -11.39
C HIS A 274 -12.46 -18.41 -11.43
N SER A 275 -11.51 -18.66 -12.34
CA SER A 275 -10.50 -17.69 -12.75
C SER A 275 -11.16 -16.52 -13.48
N SER A 276 -10.77 -15.29 -13.16
CA SER A 276 -11.28 -14.06 -13.77
C SER A 276 -11.11 -14.09 -15.29
N THR A 277 -12.21 -13.90 -16.03
CA THR A 277 -12.14 -13.62 -17.47
C THR A 277 -12.31 -12.11 -17.65
N PRO A 278 -11.34 -11.38 -18.24
CA PRO A 278 -11.53 -9.98 -18.56
C PRO A 278 -12.60 -9.84 -19.65
N TYR A 279 -13.52 -8.90 -19.46
CA TYR A 279 -14.48 -8.49 -20.49
C TYR A 279 -13.91 -7.25 -21.17
N GLU A 280 -13.77 -7.26 -22.50
CA GLU A 280 -13.48 -6.06 -23.27
C GLU A 280 -14.78 -5.46 -23.81
N LEU A 281 -14.99 -4.18 -23.54
CA LEU A 281 -16.11 -3.40 -24.04
C LEU A 281 -15.57 -2.34 -25.00
N TRP A 282 -16.17 -2.27 -26.18
CA TRP A 282 -15.89 -1.25 -27.18
C TRP A 282 -17.00 -0.18 -27.04
N LEU A 283 -16.62 1.06 -26.76
CA LEU A 283 -17.52 2.22 -26.75
C LEU A 283 -17.56 2.88 -28.12
#